data_AF-A0A7C4KEN8-F1
#
_entry.id   AF-A0A7C4KEN8-F1
#
_cell.length_a   1.000
_cell.length_b   1.000
_cell.length_c   1.000
_cell.angle_alpha   90.00
_cell.angle_beta   90.00
_cell.angle_gamma   90.00
#
_symmetry.space_group_name_H-M   'P 1'
#
loop_
_entity.id
_entity.type
_entity.pdbx_description
1 polymer ?
#
loop_
_entity_poly.entity_id
_entity_poly.type
_entity_poly.pdbx_seq_one_letter_code
_entity_poly.pdbx_strand_id
1 'polypeptide(L)'
;MVTMLFTFNEKGLIDTVYTDSRGRIVDDKIVPTPWQGRFWNYAEHSGMLVPLDGEVAWLLPDSIKPYWRGHITKIDYEFAQ
;
A
#
# COMPACT_ATOMS: atom_id res chain seq x y z
N MET A 1 7.54 9.93 14.75
CA MET A 1 7.83 10.01 13.30
C MET A 1 7.54 8.64 12.72
N VAL A 2 6.75 8.55 11.65
CA VAL A 2 6.52 7.27 10.94
C VAL A 2 7.40 7.29 9.70
N THR A 3 8.26 6.29 9.56
CA THR A 3 9.08 6.09 8.36
C THR A 3 8.50 4.92 7.56
N MET A 4 8.41 5.09 6.24
CA MET A 4 7.99 4.03 5.32
C MET A 4 9.07 3.81 4.27
N LEU A 5 9.34 2.54 3.97
CA LEU A 5 10.25 2.12 2.90
C LEU A 5 9.44 1.89 1.63
N PHE A 6 9.78 2.60 0.57
CA PHE A 6 9.23 2.38 -0.76
C PHE A 6 10.21 1.55 -1.58
N THR A 7 9.71 0.51 -2.24
CA THR A 7 10.46 -0.22 -3.26
C THR A 7 9.85 0.06 -4.63
N PHE A 8 10.71 0.08 -5.65
CA PHE A 8 10.32 0.29 -7.03
C PHE A 8 10.76 -0.93 -7.84
N ASN A 9 9.92 -1.37 -8.76
CA ASN A 9 10.26 -2.44 -9.69
C ASN A 9 11.22 -1.93 -10.80
N GLU A 10 11.61 -2.83 -11.72
CA GLU A 10 12.52 -2.52 -12.83
C GLU A 10 12.00 -1.41 -13.77
N LYS A 11 10.69 -1.14 -13.78
CA LYS A 11 10.06 -0.07 -14.55
C LYS A 11 9.97 1.25 -13.79
N GLY A 12 10.53 1.31 -12.57
CA GLY A 12 10.46 2.49 -11.70
C GLY A 12 9.08 2.72 -11.07
N LEU A 13 8.18 1.73 -11.11
CA LEU A 13 6.85 1.83 -10.50
C LEU A 13 6.89 1.31 -9.06
N ILE A 14 6.09 1.89 -8.17
CA ILE A 14 6.01 1.42 -6.78
C ILE A 14 5.55 -0.04 -6.79
N ASP A 15 6.32 -0.88 -6.12
CA ASP A 15 6.03 -2.31 -5.98
C ASP A 15 5.49 -2.58 -4.57
N THR A 16 6.21 -2.12 -3.55
CA THR A 16 5.79 -2.24 -2.15
C THR A 16 6.01 -0.97 -1.35
N VAL A 17 5.19 -0.81 -0.32
CA VAL A 17 5.38 0.18 0.74
C VAL A 17 5.35 -0.54 2.08
N TYR A 18 6.41 -0.42 2.84
CA TYR A 18 6.62 -1.18 4.08
C TYR A 18 6.86 -0.26 5.27
N THR A 19 6.41 -0.69 6.45
CA THR A 19 6.85 -0.15 7.74
C THR A 19 6.83 -1.25 8.79
N ASP A 20 7.81 -1.25 9.69
CA ASP A 20 7.98 -2.28 10.73
C ASP A 20 7.05 -2.09 11.94
N SER A 21 6.46 -0.91 12.09
CA SER A 21 5.87 -0.45 13.35
C SER A 21 4.56 0.31 13.16
N ARG A 22 3.73 -0.10 12.18
CA ARG A 22 2.38 0.48 12.03
C ARG A 22 1.51 0.05 13.22
N GLY A 23 0.87 1.02 13.87
CA GLY A 23 -0.07 0.73 14.96
C GLY A 23 -1.26 -0.10 14.48
N ARG A 24 -1.43 -1.29 15.05
CA ARG A 24 -2.59 -2.17 14.86
C ARG A 24 -3.36 -2.28 16.16
N ILE A 25 -4.70 -2.22 16.11
CA ILE A 25 -5.54 -2.44 17.29
C ILE A 25 -5.70 -3.95 17.52
N VAL A 26 -5.35 -4.42 18.72
CA VAL A 26 -5.54 -5.80 19.20
C VAL A 26 -6.04 -5.70 20.63
N ASP A 27 -7.24 -6.22 20.90
CA ASP A 27 -7.90 -6.17 22.22
C ASP A 27 -7.84 -4.76 22.86
N ASP A 28 -8.28 -3.75 22.10
CA ASP A 28 -8.29 -2.32 22.46
C ASP A 28 -6.90 -1.68 22.73
N LYS A 29 -5.81 -2.38 22.41
CA LYS A 29 -4.43 -1.87 22.53
C LYS A 29 -3.80 -1.63 21.17
N ILE A 30 -3.01 -0.57 21.06
CA ILE A 30 -2.19 -0.30 19.87
C ILE A 30 -0.89 -1.11 19.97
N VAL A 31 -0.70 -2.05 19.06
CA VAL A 31 0.49 -2.89 18.95
C VAL A 31 1.22 -2.54 17.65
N PRO A 32 2.47 -2.04 17.70
CA PRO A 32 3.29 -1.87 16.51
C PRO A 32 3.44 -3.20 15.78
N THR A 33 3.03 -3.25 14.52
CA THR A 33 3.00 -4.47 13.72
C THR A 33 3.57 -4.17 12.33
N PRO A 34 4.45 -5.02 11.78
CA PRO A 34 4.90 -4.89 10.41
C PRO A 34 3.73 -4.88 9.43
N TRP A 35 3.78 -3.96 8.48
CA TRP A 35 2.70 -3.65 7.56
C TRP A 35 3.27 -3.46 6.16
N GLN A 36 2.57 -4.01 5.16
CA GLN A 36 2.97 -3.88 3.77
C GLN A 36 1.78 -3.61 2.87
N GLY A 37 1.91 -2.59 2.02
CA GLY A 37 1.12 -2.40 0.82
C GLY A 37 1.83 -2.96 -0.41
N ARG A 38 1.10 -3.59 -1.31
CA ARG A 38 1.54 -4.03 -2.64
C ARG A 38 0.69 -3.35 -3.69
N PHE A 39 1.31 -2.92 -4.79
CA PHE A 39 0.64 -2.16 -5.84
C PHE A 39 1.00 -2.74 -7.21
N TRP A 40 0.01 -2.96 -8.06
CA TRP A 40 0.23 -3.52 -9.39
C TRP A 40 -0.86 -3.08 -10.37
N ASN A 41 -0.79 -3.63 -11.58
CA ASN A 41 -1.71 -3.30 -12.68
C ASN A 41 -1.78 -1.79 -12.95
N TYR A 42 -0.61 -1.20 -13.19
CA TYR A 42 -0.52 0.21 -13.51
C TYR A 42 -1.12 0.50 -14.89
N ALA A 43 -1.94 1.54 -14.96
CA ALA A 43 -2.51 2.06 -16.20
C ALA A 43 -2.25 3.56 -16.33
N GLU A 44 -2.17 4.04 -17.57
CA GLU A 44 -2.06 5.46 -17.85
C GLU A 44 -3.44 6.13 -17.78
N HIS A 45 -3.54 7.18 -16.96
CA HIS A 45 -4.70 8.05 -16.84
C HIS A 45 -4.25 9.49 -17.07
N SER A 46 -4.60 10.03 -18.23
CA SER A 46 -4.22 11.37 -18.72
C SER A 46 -2.72 11.69 -18.51
N GLY A 47 -1.84 10.78 -18.93
CA GLY A 47 -0.39 10.94 -18.82
C GLY A 47 0.21 10.58 -17.45
N MET A 48 -0.58 10.14 -16.48
CA MET A 48 -0.11 9.65 -15.18
C MET A 48 -0.21 8.13 -15.08
N LEU A 49 0.86 7.45 -14.64
CA LEU A 49 0.79 6.02 -14.34
C LEU A 49 0.24 5.80 -12.93
N VAL A 50 -0.92 5.16 -12.83
CA VAL A 50 -1.64 4.93 -11.57
C VAL A 50 -1.80 3.42 -11.35
N PRO A 51 -1.50 2.87 -10.15
CA PRO A 51 -1.80 1.48 -9.84
C PRO A 51 -3.33 1.30 -9.73
N LEU A 52 -3.89 0.37 -10.49
CA LEU A 52 -5.32 0.06 -10.40
C LEU A 52 -5.63 -0.99 -9.35
N ASP A 53 -4.65 -1.81 -8.99
CA ASP A 53 -4.81 -2.85 -7.98
C ASP A 53 -3.86 -2.62 -6.79
N GLY A 54 -4.38 -2.92 -5.60
CA GLY A 54 -3.59 -2.91 -4.39
C GLY A 54 -4.06 -3.93 -3.37
N GLU A 55 -3.13 -4.35 -2.51
CA GLU A 55 -3.39 -5.18 -1.35
C GLU A 55 -2.60 -4.67 -0.17
N VAL A 56 -3.19 -4.76 1.01
CA VAL A 56 -2.55 -4.41 2.27
C VAL A 56 -2.66 -5.57 3.24
N ALA A 57 -1.52 -5.89 3.85
CA ALA A 57 -1.39 -6.98 4.80
C ALA A 57 -0.63 -6.58 6.07
N TRP A 58 -1.01 -7.22 7.17
CA TRP A 58 -0.14 -7.36 8.33
C TRP A 58 0.85 -8.48 8.09
N LEU A 59 2.15 -8.25 8.33
CA LEU A 59 3.16 -9.30 8.32
C LEU A 59 3.36 -9.76 9.76
N LEU A 60 2.68 -10.84 10.14
CA LEU A 60 2.81 -11.45 11.46
C LEU A 60 3.93 -12.49 11.45
N PRO A 61 4.50 -12.82 12.62
CA PRO A 61 5.57 -13.83 12.72
C PRO A 61 5.24 -15.14 11.99
N ASP A 62 3.99 -15.61 12.10
CA ASP A 62 3.57 -16.90 11.57
C ASP A 62 2.80 -16.79 10.24
N SER A 63 2.37 -15.59 9.82
CA SER A 63 1.51 -15.45 8.64
C SER A 63 1.47 -14.04 8.08
N ILE A 64 1.28 -13.97 6.76
CA ILE A 64 0.85 -12.75 6.09
C ILE A 64 -0.67 -12.72 6.13
N LYS A 65 -1.26 -11.66 6.68
CA LYS A 65 -2.71 -11.48 6.78
C LYS A 65 -3.17 -10.25 5.99
N PRO A 66 -3.54 -10.44 4.70
CA PRO A 66 -4.24 -9.42 3.94
C PRO A 66 -5.55 -9.06 4.64
N TYR A 67 -5.80 -7.78 4.83
CA TYR A 67 -7.07 -7.29 5.38
C TYR A 67 -7.79 -6.32 4.44
N TRP A 68 -7.11 -5.85 3.40
CA TRP A 68 -7.69 -5.02 2.36
C TRP A 68 -7.12 -5.44 1.00
N ARG A 69 -8.00 -5.49 0.00
CA ARG A 69 -7.64 -5.60 -1.41
C ARG A 69 -8.62 -4.73 -2.19
N GLY A 70 -8.10 -3.93 -3.11
CA GLY A 70 -8.90 -2.99 -3.89
C GLY A 70 -8.56 -3.07 -5.37
N HIS A 71 -9.58 -2.83 -6.18
CA HIS A 71 -9.48 -2.58 -7.61
C HIS A 71 -10.17 -1.24 -7.91
N ILE A 72 -9.45 -0.32 -8.55
CA ILE A 72 -9.97 0.99 -8.92
C ILE A 72 -10.78 0.86 -10.21
N THR A 73 -12.06 1.22 -10.14
CA THR A 73 -12.97 1.18 -11.29
C THR A 73 -13.15 2.53 -11.98
N LYS A 74 -12.88 3.64 -11.27
CA LYS A 74 -12.99 5.00 -11.78
C LYS A 74 -12.05 5.94 -11.02
N ILE A 75 -11.44 6.88 -11.74
CA ILE A 75 -10.60 7.94 -11.19
C ILE A 75 -11.11 9.27 -11.75
N ASP A 76 -11.50 10.19 -10.86
CA ASP A 76 -11.82 11.58 -11.18
C ASP A 76 -10.89 12.48 -10.32
N TYR A 77 -10.25 13.49 -10.92
CA TYR A 77 -9.33 14.38 -10.22
C TYR A 77 -9.24 15.75 -10.87
N GLU A 78 -8.78 16.73 -10.09
CA GLU A 78 -8.46 18.09 -10.52
C GLU A 78 -7.02 18.40 -10.08
N PHE A 79 -6.30 19.19 -10.87
CA PHE A 79 -4.96 19.64 -10.49
C PHE A 79 -5.07 20.79 -9.48
N ALA A 80 -4.25 20.74 -8.42
CA ALA A 80 -4.11 21.85 -7.50
C ALA A 80 -3.52 23.07 -8.24
N GLN A 81 -4.04 24.26 -7.95
CA GLN A 81 -3.56 25.54 -8.49
C GLN A 81 -2.29 26.01 -7.79
#